data_AF-A0A7X1KRU2-F1
#
_entry.id   AF-A0A7X1KRU2-F1
#
_cell.length_a   1.000
_cell.length_b   1.000
_cell.length_c   1.000
_cell.angle_alpha   90.00
_cell.angle_beta   90.00
_cell.angle_gamma   90.00
#
_symmetry.space_group_name_H-M   'P 1'
#
loop_
_entity.id
_entity.type
_entity.pdbx_description
1 polymer ?
#
loop_
_entity_poly.entity_id
_entity_poly.type
_entity_poly.pdbx_seq_one_letter_code
_entity_poly.pdbx_strand_id
1 'polypeptide(L)'
;MRFINNWITQLTQPMAAAATTLPVPGAALSRLAAGTYLLTLVNSASELDQTQWEVIEVTVANGVATVTRAREETTARAWPTGTLIYCGVTAGTINRFAQTIESLVARVTALEGGGGVDPGPEPSDGALTDPAGSALTDQAQNTLVPAA
;
A
#
# COMPACT_ATOMS: atom_id res chain seq x y z
N MET A 1 -7.38 0.09 -2.18
CA MET A 1 -7.28 1.27 -3.06
C MET A 1 -7.55 0.84 -4.50
N ARG A 2 -8.32 1.60 -5.26
CA ARG A 2 -8.58 1.38 -6.69
C ARG A 2 -7.99 2.54 -7.49
N PHE A 3 -7.55 2.23 -8.71
CA PHE A 3 -7.13 3.21 -9.70
C PHE A 3 -8.06 3.15 -10.91
N ILE A 4 -8.25 4.31 -11.55
CA ILE A 4 -9.06 4.44 -12.76
C ILE A 4 -8.30 5.27 -13.78
N ASN A 5 -8.21 4.75 -15.00
CA ASN A 5 -7.52 5.45 -16.09
C ASN A 5 -8.26 6.73 -16.46
N ASN A 6 -7.51 7.82 -16.59
CA ASN A 6 -8.00 9.09 -17.15
C ASN A 6 -9.30 9.57 -16.47
N TRP A 7 -9.36 9.44 -15.15
CA TRP A 7 -10.43 10.05 -14.37
C TRP A 7 -9.98 11.43 -13.91
N ILE A 8 -10.68 12.45 -14.42
CA ILE A 8 -10.41 13.86 -14.17
C ILE A 8 -11.73 14.61 -14.32
N THR A 9 -11.97 15.57 -13.43
CA THR A 9 -13.15 16.43 -13.44
C THR A 9 -12.85 17.70 -12.66
N GLN A 10 -13.83 18.60 -12.57
CA GLN A 10 -13.79 19.76 -11.69
C GLN A 10 -14.84 19.67 -10.59
N LEU A 11 -14.59 20.38 -9.49
CA LEU A 11 -15.59 20.55 -8.43
C LEU A 11 -16.77 21.40 -8.92
N THR A 12 -18.00 20.99 -8.59
CA THR A 12 -19.23 21.72 -8.95
C THR A 12 -19.60 22.80 -7.94
N GLN A 13 -19.04 22.72 -6.73
CA GLN A 13 -19.24 23.67 -5.63
C GLN A 13 -17.94 23.83 -4.83
N PRO A 14 -17.81 24.90 -4.01
CA PRO A 14 -16.66 25.03 -3.13
C PRO A 14 -16.61 23.88 -2.13
N MET A 15 -15.41 23.37 -1.86
CA MET A 15 -15.17 22.29 -0.92
C MET A 15 -14.36 22.82 0.25
N ALA A 16 -15.01 23.03 1.40
CA ALA A 16 -14.36 23.51 2.62
C ALA A 16 -13.34 22.49 3.15
N ALA A 17 -12.36 22.91 3.96
CA ALA A 17 -11.32 22.02 4.49
C ALA A 17 -11.87 20.84 5.33
N ALA A 18 -13.02 21.03 5.99
CA ALA A 18 -13.70 20.00 6.76
C ALA A 18 -14.77 19.21 5.97
N ALA A 19 -14.86 19.39 4.65
CA ALA A 19 -15.88 18.72 3.85
C ALA A 19 -15.68 17.20 3.84
N THR A 20 -16.78 16.48 4.06
CA THR A 20 -16.85 15.01 4.10
C THR A 20 -17.52 14.41 2.86
N THR A 21 -17.95 15.24 1.92
CA THR A 21 -18.58 14.86 0.66
C THR A 21 -17.79 15.44 -0.52
N LEU A 22 -17.86 14.78 -1.67
CA LEU A 22 -17.17 15.21 -2.89
C LEU A 22 -18.15 15.91 -3.84
N PRO A 23 -18.09 17.24 -4.01
CA PRO A 23 -18.97 17.95 -4.93
C PRO A 23 -18.45 17.88 -6.37
N VAL A 24 -18.78 16.81 -7.09
CA VAL A 24 -18.43 16.59 -8.51
C VAL A 24 -19.67 16.28 -9.35
N PRO A 25 -19.63 16.41 -10.69
CA PRO A 25 -20.76 16.05 -11.54
C PRO A 25 -21.15 14.58 -11.37
N GLY A 26 -22.44 14.26 -11.38
CA GLY A 26 -22.93 12.89 -11.23
C GLY A 26 -22.37 11.92 -12.29
N ALA A 27 -22.14 12.40 -13.51
CA ALA A 27 -21.49 11.61 -14.58
C ALA A 27 -20.00 11.31 -14.31
N ALA A 28 -19.30 12.17 -13.56
CA ALA A 28 -17.94 11.88 -13.13
C ALA A 28 -17.94 10.88 -11.96
N LEU A 29 -18.88 11.05 -11.01
CA LEU A 29 -19.04 10.13 -9.89
C LEU A 29 -19.45 8.72 -10.34
N SER A 30 -20.32 8.58 -11.34
CA SER A 30 -20.75 7.28 -11.87
C SER A 30 -19.63 6.47 -12.54
N ARG A 31 -18.55 7.14 -12.97
CA ARG A 31 -17.35 6.46 -13.47
C ARG A 31 -16.51 5.84 -12.34
N LEU A 32 -16.69 6.29 -11.10
CA LEU A 32 -16.06 5.66 -9.93
C LEU A 32 -16.97 4.51 -9.47
N ALA A 33 -16.52 3.27 -9.68
CA ALA A 33 -17.17 2.10 -9.11
C ALA A 33 -17.10 2.12 -7.58
N ALA A 34 -17.90 1.30 -6.90
CA ALA A 34 -17.83 1.20 -5.45
C ALA A 34 -16.41 0.82 -4.97
N GLY A 35 -15.91 1.49 -3.93
CA GLY A 35 -14.58 1.28 -3.37
C GLY A 35 -13.86 2.58 -3.01
N THR A 36 -12.59 2.45 -2.64
CA THR A 36 -11.77 3.56 -2.15
C THR A 36 -10.72 3.98 -3.16
N TYR A 37 -10.61 5.28 -3.41
CA TYR A 37 -9.71 5.92 -4.37
C TYR A 37 -8.88 6.99 -3.67
N LEU A 38 -7.65 7.21 -4.14
CA LEU A 38 -6.93 8.45 -3.87
C LEU A 38 -7.12 9.39 -5.06
N LEU A 39 -7.53 10.62 -4.76
CA LEU A 39 -7.70 11.68 -5.74
C LEU A 39 -6.87 12.89 -5.33
N THR A 40 -6.38 13.64 -6.30
CA THR A 40 -5.56 14.84 -6.08
C THR A 40 -6.32 16.06 -6.54
N LEU A 41 -6.51 17.02 -5.64
CA LEU A 41 -7.00 18.37 -5.92
C LEU A 41 -5.81 19.28 -6.21
N VAL A 42 -5.90 20.14 -7.22
CA VAL A 42 -4.83 21.06 -7.61
C VAL A 42 -5.36 22.45 -7.94
N ASN A 43 -4.55 23.48 -7.69
CA ASN A 43 -4.94 24.88 -7.93
C ASN A 43 -4.89 25.28 -9.41
N SER A 44 -4.24 24.49 -10.26
CA SER A 44 -4.10 24.78 -11.70
C SER A 44 -4.18 23.51 -12.52
N ALA A 45 -4.74 23.62 -13.74
CA ALA A 45 -4.72 22.55 -14.73
C ALA A 45 -3.37 22.44 -15.45
N SER A 46 -2.57 23.50 -15.44
CA SER A 46 -1.20 23.49 -15.94
C SER A 46 -0.27 22.98 -14.84
N GLU A 47 0.41 21.87 -15.10
CA GLU A 47 1.31 21.21 -14.14
C GLU A 47 2.44 22.13 -13.68
N LEU A 48 2.94 23.00 -14.56
CA LEU A 48 3.99 23.97 -14.22
C LEU A 48 3.51 25.07 -13.25
N ASP A 49 2.19 25.30 -13.18
CA ASP A 49 1.57 26.31 -12.31
C ASP A 49 0.94 25.70 -11.04
N GLN A 50 1.07 24.39 -10.84
CA GLN A 50 0.57 23.70 -9.65
C GLN A 50 1.50 23.98 -8.46
N THR A 51 1.11 24.94 -7.65
CA THR A 51 1.82 25.33 -6.42
C THR A 51 1.14 24.80 -5.16
N GLN A 52 -0.10 24.32 -5.29
CA GLN A 52 -0.88 23.76 -4.19
C GLN A 52 -1.60 22.50 -4.64
N TRP A 53 -1.49 21.46 -3.83
CA TRP A 53 -2.20 20.21 -4.02
C TRP A 53 -2.67 19.65 -2.68
N GLU A 54 -3.71 18.82 -2.77
CA GLU A 54 -4.20 18.02 -1.65
C GLU A 54 -4.56 16.63 -2.17
N VAL A 55 -4.02 15.60 -1.53
CA VAL A 55 -4.44 14.22 -1.78
C VAL A 55 -5.57 13.91 -0.80
N ILE A 56 -6.68 13.40 -1.33
CA ILE A 56 -7.85 12.99 -0.56
C ILE A 56 -8.15 11.52 -0.80
N GLU A 57 -8.70 10.86 0.21
CA GLU A 57 -9.26 9.53 0.07
C GLU A 57 -10.76 9.65 -0.14
N VAL A 58 -11.26 9.02 -1.19
CA VAL A 58 -12.68 9.01 -1.54
C VAL A 58 -13.19 7.59 -1.49
N THR A 59 -14.19 7.35 -0.65
CA THR A 59 -14.90 6.07 -0.59
C THR A 59 -16.25 6.22 -1.26
N VAL A 60 -16.46 5.47 -2.32
CA VAL A 60 -17.71 5.41 -3.07
C VAL A 60 -18.50 4.19 -2.62
N ALA A 61 -19.70 4.42 -2.09
CA ALA A 61 -20.63 3.37 -1.70
C ALA A 61 -22.06 3.83 -1.99
N ASN A 62 -22.89 2.94 -2.57
CA ASN A 62 -24.29 3.22 -2.90
C ASN A 62 -24.50 4.53 -3.71
N GLY A 63 -23.58 4.84 -4.63
CA GLY A 63 -23.62 6.05 -5.45
C GLY A 63 -23.26 7.35 -4.72
N VAL A 64 -22.80 7.28 -3.48
CA VAL A 64 -22.36 8.41 -2.67
C VAL A 64 -20.85 8.36 -2.47
N ALA A 65 -20.18 9.49 -2.63
CA ALA A 65 -18.76 9.65 -2.33
C ALA A 65 -18.56 10.36 -0.99
N THR A 66 -18.01 9.63 -0.02
CA THR A 66 -17.50 10.21 1.23
C THR A 66 -16.01 10.49 1.10
N VAL A 67 -15.55 11.54 1.75
CA VAL A 67 -14.17 12.03 1.62
C VAL A 67 -13.52 12.05 2.98
N THR A 68 -12.28 11.57 3.03
CA THR A 68 -11.34 11.93 4.08
C THR A 68 -10.20 12.76 3.51
N ARG A 69 -9.94 13.88 4.16
CA ARG A 69 -9.02 14.94 3.69
C ARG A 69 -7.58 14.68 4.14
N ALA A 70 -6.65 15.50 3.66
CA ALA A 70 -5.26 15.54 4.12
C ALA A 70 -4.57 14.16 4.14
N ARG A 71 -4.56 13.46 3.00
CA ARG A 71 -3.81 12.21 2.85
C ARG A 71 -2.39 12.48 2.39
N GLU A 72 -1.51 11.50 2.63
CA GLU A 72 -0.11 11.55 2.20
C GLU A 72 0.59 12.84 2.66
N GLU A 73 0.38 13.21 3.93
CA GLU A 73 0.98 14.40 4.57
C GLU A 73 0.63 15.74 3.91
N THR A 74 -0.36 15.74 3.00
CA THR A 74 -0.91 16.98 2.44
C THR A 74 -1.81 17.70 3.43
N THR A 75 -2.02 19.00 3.23
CA THR A 75 -2.83 19.84 4.12
C THR A 75 -4.25 20.02 3.55
N ALA A 76 -5.26 19.71 4.36
CA ALA A 76 -6.65 20.00 4.04
C ALA A 76 -6.88 21.51 3.89
N ARG A 77 -7.44 21.92 2.76
CA ARG A 77 -7.73 23.34 2.49
C ARG A 77 -9.10 23.55 1.86
N ALA A 78 -9.53 24.81 1.84
CA ALA A 78 -10.70 25.19 1.06
C ALA A 78 -10.32 25.21 -0.44
N TRP A 79 -11.15 24.57 -1.25
CA TRP A 79 -11.02 24.56 -2.71
C TRP A 79 -12.22 25.26 -3.34
N PRO A 80 -12.02 26.23 -4.25
CA PRO A 80 -13.13 26.87 -4.94
C PRO A 80 -13.83 25.92 -5.91
N THR A 81 -15.04 26.31 -6.34
CA THR A 81 -15.68 25.70 -7.52
C THR A 81 -14.74 25.74 -8.72
N GLY A 82 -14.76 24.70 -9.57
CA GLY A 82 -13.90 24.63 -10.75
C GLY A 82 -12.50 24.09 -10.48
N THR A 83 -12.10 23.87 -9.21
CA THR A 83 -10.86 23.18 -8.87
C THR A 83 -10.78 21.84 -9.57
N LEU A 84 -9.64 21.57 -10.21
CA LEU A 84 -9.38 20.33 -10.89
C LEU A 84 -9.12 19.22 -9.86
N ILE A 85 -9.73 18.06 -10.10
CA ILE A 85 -9.51 16.85 -9.32
C ILE A 85 -9.30 15.67 -10.27
N TYR A 86 -8.31 14.83 -9.98
CA TYR A 86 -8.00 13.68 -10.82
C TYR A 86 -7.53 12.47 -10.00
N CYS A 87 -7.64 11.28 -10.59
CA CYS A 87 -7.02 10.06 -10.04
C CYS A 87 -5.65 9.88 -10.69
N GLY A 88 -4.59 10.16 -9.93
CA GLY A 88 -3.21 10.02 -10.36
C GLY A 88 -2.45 9.06 -9.45
N VAL A 89 -1.37 8.46 -9.97
CA VAL A 89 -0.44 7.68 -9.14
C VAL A 89 0.33 8.64 -8.24
N THR A 90 0.27 8.42 -6.94
CA THR A 90 0.95 9.25 -5.94
C THR A 90 2.25 8.61 -5.46
N ALA A 91 3.13 9.41 -4.87
CA ALA A 91 4.34 8.91 -4.21
C ALA A 91 3.99 7.92 -3.08
N GLY A 92 2.96 8.21 -2.26
CA GLY A 92 2.52 7.31 -1.21
C GLY A 92 2.04 5.95 -1.74
N THR A 93 1.42 5.93 -2.92
CA THR A 93 1.05 4.68 -3.60
C THR A 93 2.28 3.87 -4.02
N ILE A 94 3.23 4.50 -4.71
CA ILE A 94 4.46 3.84 -5.17
C ILE A 94 5.26 3.31 -3.98
N ASN A 95 5.41 4.12 -2.93
CA ASN A 95 6.15 3.74 -1.72
C ASN A 95 5.51 2.53 -1.03
N ARG A 96 4.16 2.46 -0.98
CA ARG A 96 3.46 1.30 -0.43
C ARG A 96 3.74 0.02 -1.23
N PHE A 97 3.80 0.11 -2.55
CA PHE A 97 4.20 -1.04 -3.38
C PHE A 97 5.65 -1.44 -3.13
N ALA A 98 6.57 -0.48 -3.09
CA ALA A 98 7.99 -0.74 -2.81
C ALA A 98 8.17 -1.44 -1.45
N GLN A 99 7.53 -0.94 -0.39
CA GLN A 99 7.53 -1.54 0.94
C GLN A 99 6.96 -2.97 0.96
N THR A 100 5.89 -3.21 0.20
CA THR A 100 5.29 -4.55 0.08
C THR A 100 6.27 -5.51 -0.60
N ILE A 101 6.94 -5.07 -1.66
CA ILE A 101 7.94 -5.86 -2.38
C ILE A 101 9.12 -6.18 -1.47
N GLU A 102 9.67 -5.18 -0.78
CA GLU A 102 10.78 -5.36 0.17
C GLU A 102 10.43 -6.38 1.26
N SER A 103 9.23 -6.26 1.84
CA SER A 103 8.74 -7.23 2.82
C SER A 103 8.61 -8.65 2.26
N LEU A 104 8.13 -8.79 1.03
CA LEU A 104 8.00 -10.08 0.37
C LEU A 104 9.37 -10.69 0.05
N VAL A 105 10.32 -9.89 -0.45
CA VAL A 105 11.69 -10.34 -0.72
C VAL A 105 12.35 -10.83 0.57
N ALA A 106 12.26 -10.08 1.67
CA ALA A 106 12.83 -10.49 2.96
C ALA A 106 12.25 -11.84 3.44
N ARG A 107 10.94 -12.04 3.28
CA ARG A 107 10.28 -13.32 3.63
C ARG A 107 10.72 -14.46 2.74
N VAL A 108 10.87 -14.23 1.43
CA VAL A 108 11.35 -15.25 0.49
C VAL A 108 12.79 -15.63 0.81
N THR A 109 13.68 -14.66 1.02
CA THR A 109 15.07 -14.92 1.42
C THR A 109 15.16 -15.73 2.71
N ALA A 110 14.32 -15.43 3.71
CA ALA A 110 14.28 -16.20 4.94
C ALA A 110 13.85 -17.66 4.70
N LEU A 111 12.86 -17.89 3.83
CA LEU A 111 12.40 -19.24 3.47
C LEU A 111 13.44 -19.99 2.64
N GLU A 112 14.06 -19.34 1.66
CA GLU A 112 15.12 -19.89 0.82
C GLU A 112 16.40 -20.18 1.62
N GLY A 113 16.65 -19.40 2.67
CA GLY A 113 17.73 -19.60 3.64
C GLY A 113 17.48 -20.68 4.68
N GLY A 114 16.46 -21.53 4.49
CA GLY A 114 16.17 -22.65 5.40
C GLY A 114 15.10 -22.37 6.46
N GLY A 115 14.44 -21.21 6.41
CA GLY A 115 13.19 -20.95 7.10
C GLY A 115 13.24 -21.21 8.61
N GLY A 116 14.13 -20.54 9.35
CA GLY A 116 14.04 -20.47 10.82
C GLY A 116 13.78 -21.81 11.51
N VAL A 117 14.54 -22.85 11.18
CA VAL A 117 15.00 -23.74 12.25
C VAL A 117 16.01 -22.92 13.05
N ASP A 118 15.71 -22.72 14.33
CA ASP A 118 16.67 -22.29 15.34
C ASP A 118 18.05 -22.89 15.02
N PRO A 119 19.16 -22.13 14.99
CA PRO A 119 20.49 -22.74 14.96
C PRO A 119 20.73 -23.33 16.35
N GLY A 120 19.98 -24.39 16.68
CA GLY A 120 20.54 -25.49 17.43
C GLY A 120 21.84 -25.87 16.73
N PRO A 121 22.87 -26.28 17.50
CA PRO A 121 24.23 -26.45 16.99
C PRO A 121 24.17 -27.16 15.65
N GLU A 122 24.63 -26.47 14.59
CA GLU A 122 24.69 -27.00 13.22
C GLU A 122 25.08 -28.48 13.31
N PRO A 123 24.21 -29.40 12.87
CA PRO A 123 24.54 -30.81 12.89
C PRO A 123 25.88 -30.93 12.15
N SER A 124 26.90 -31.45 12.82
CA SER A 124 28.21 -31.67 12.22
C SER A 124 28.03 -32.33 10.86
N ASP A 125 28.73 -31.86 9.82
CA ASP A 125 28.60 -32.34 8.45
C ASP A 125 28.48 -33.88 8.39
N GLY A 126 27.32 -34.37 7.94
CA GLY A 126 26.97 -35.80 7.94
C GLY A 126 26.19 -36.32 9.14
N ALA A 127 25.71 -35.48 10.07
CA ALA A 127 24.88 -35.90 11.19
C ALA A 127 23.46 -36.30 10.74
N LEU A 128 22.93 -37.36 11.34
CA LEU A 128 21.53 -37.73 11.21
C LEU A 128 20.67 -36.73 12.00
N THR A 129 19.64 -36.18 11.37
CA THR A 129 18.71 -35.23 12.00
C THR A 129 17.32 -35.80 12.17
N ASP A 130 16.57 -35.28 13.13
CA ASP A 130 15.14 -35.55 13.30
C ASP A 130 14.28 -34.75 12.28
N PRO A 131 12.96 -35.00 12.19
CA PRO A 131 12.08 -34.25 11.28
C PRO A 131 11.98 -32.74 11.58
N ALA A 132 12.47 -32.29 12.74
CA ALA A 132 12.54 -30.88 13.14
C ALA A 132 13.93 -30.26 12.87
N GLY A 133 14.88 -31.03 12.29
CA GLY A 133 16.22 -30.57 11.92
C GLY A 133 17.27 -30.67 13.02
N SER A 134 16.94 -31.26 14.19
CA SER A 134 17.88 -31.38 15.32
C SER A 134 18.77 -32.61 15.17
N ALA A 135 20.06 -32.49 15.50
CA ALA A 135 21.01 -33.62 15.45
C ALA A 135 20.62 -34.73 16.44
N LEU A 136 20.55 -35.97 15.95
CA LEU A 136 20.30 -37.14 16.78
C LEU A 136 21.57 -37.49 17.58
N THR A 137 21.41 -37.75 18.87
CA THR A 137 22.52 -38.13 19.76
C THR A 137 22.27 -39.47 20.45
N ASP A 138 23.33 -40.18 20.81
CA ASP A 138 23.25 -41.40 21.62
C ASP A 138 23.08 -41.09 23.12
N GLN A 139 22.99 -42.13 23.96
CA GLN A 139 22.87 -41.99 25.42
C GLN A 139 24.10 -41.33 26.09
N ALA A 140 25.23 -41.26 25.41
CA ALA A 140 26.44 -40.57 25.85
C ALA A 140 26.56 -39.14 25.26
N GLN A 141 25.51 -38.66 24.58
CA GLN A 141 25.45 -37.37 23.88
C GLN A 141 26.40 -37.23 22.68
N ASN A 142 26.80 -38.33 22.04
CA ASN A 142 27.55 -38.27 20.79
C ASN A 142 26.60 -38.08 19.61
N THR A 143 26.96 -37.22 18.65
CA THR A 143 26.20 -37.03 17.40
C THR A 143 26.26 -38.27 16.52
N LEU A 144 25.09 -38.75 16.07
CA LEU A 144 24.97 -39.90 15.18
C LEU A 144 25.24 -39.49 13.73
N VAL A 145 26.03 -40.29 13.02
CA VAL A 145 26.32 -40.17 11.58
C VAL A 145 25.97 -41.48 10.86
N PRO A 146 25.64 -41.47 9.55
CA PRO A 146 25.45 -42.68 8.76
C PRO A 146 26.70 -43.57 8.83
N ALA A 147 26.50 -44.89 8.91
CA ALA A 147 27.59 -45.84 8.73
C ALA A 147 28.14 -45.73 7.29
N ALA A 148 29.46 -45.70 7.15
CA ALA A 148 30.15 -45.73 5.85
C ALA A 148 29.95 -47.06 5.11
#